data_AF-A0A9W5UZN9-F1
#
_entry.id   AF-A0A9W5UZN9-F1
#
_cell.length_a   1.000
_cell.length_b   1.000
_cell.length_c   1.000
_cell.angle_alpha   90.00
_cell.angle_beta   90.00
_cell.angle_gamma   90.00
#
_symmetry.space_group_name_H-M   'P 1'
#
loop_
_entity.id
_entity.type
_entity.pdbx_description
1 polymer ?
#
loop_
_entity_poly.entity_id
_entity_poly.type
_entity_poly.pdbx_seq_one_letter_code
_entity_poly.pdbx_strand_id
1 'polypeptide(L)'
;MEIRIREVDPIDVKKIDEMAKRNGLSRQKFLKAQIEMLAFFQQQNKREMELENLVGKNIHMMGDCYSAMEKMNEFIQMMMQDVKNE
;
A
#
# COMPACT_ATOMS: atom_id res chain seq x y z
N MET A 1 -19.38 17.18 -14.74
CA MET A 1 -20.41 16.18 -14.38
C MET A 1 -21.12 16.65 -13.13
N GLU A 2 -22.44 16.50 -13.08
CA GLU A 2 -23.24 16.80 -11.88
C GLU A 2 -23.73 15.51 -11.24
N ILE A 3 -23.70 15.46 -9.90
CA ILE A 3 -24.16 14.33 -9.10
C ILE A 3 -25.26 14.83 -8.16
N ARG A 4 -26.39 14.12 -8.11
CA ARG A 4 -27.48 14.38 -7.17
C ARG A 4 -27.66 13.16 -6.26
N ILE A 5 -27.47 13.35 -4.97
CA ILE A 5 -27.67 12.31 -3.96
C ILE A 5 -29.08 12.47 -3.39
N ARG A 6 -29.88 11.41 -3.42
CA ARG A 6 -31.27 11.38 -2.96
C ARG A 6 -31.40 10.50 -1.72
N GLU A 7 -32.50 10.66 -1.00
CA GLU A 7 -32.88 9.79 0.13
C GLU A 7 -31.83 9.74 1.26
N VAL A 8 -31.06 10.82 1.43
CA VAL A 8 -30.16 10.97 2.57
C VAL A 8 -30.98 11.34 3.80
N ASP A 9 -30.73 10.66 4.91
CA ASP A 9 -31.35 10.98 6.20
C ASP A 9 -31.11 12.47 6.55
N PRO A 10 -32.14 13.26 6.87
CA PRO A 10 -31.99 14.66 7.27
C PRO A 10 -31.01 14.88 8.43
N ILE A 11 -30.90 13.93 9.36
CA ILE A 11 -29.95 13.95 10.47
C ILE A 11 -28.51 13.89 9.93
N ASP A 12 -28.25 13.04 8.95
CA ASP A 12 -26.92 12.92 8.36
C ASP A 12 -26.58 14.12 7.47
N VAL A 13 -27.56 14.70 6.77
CA VAL A 13 -27.36 15.98 6.07
C VAL A 13 -26.94 17.09 7.04
N LYS A 14 -27.56 17.16 8.23
CA LYS A 14 -27.17 18.14 9.27
C LYS A 14 -25.75 17.91 9.76
N LYS A 15 -25.36 16.66 10.03
CA LYS A 15 -23.97 16.35 10.41
C LYS A 15 -22.97 16.78 9.33
N ILE A 16 -23.29 16.53 8.06
CA ILE A 16 -22.46 16.96 6.92
C ILE A 16 -22.33 18.48 6.87
N ASP A 17 -23.42 19.22 7.10
CA ASP A 17 -23.37 20.69 7.19
C ASP A 17 -22.47 21.18 8.31
N GLU A 18 -22.57 20.57 9.48
CA GLU A 18 -21.73 20.95 10.61
C GLU A 18 -20.25 20.68 10.31
N MET A 19 -19.92 19.54 9.72
CA MET A 19 -18.56 19.22 9.29
C MET A 19 -18.06 20.22 8.24
N ALA A 20 -18.88 20.58 7.26
CA ALA A 20 -18.52 21.57 6.25
C ALA A 20 -18.26 22.94 6.88
N LYS A 21 -19.14 23.39 7.79
CA LYS A 21 -19.02 24.67 8.52
C LYS A 21 -17.77 24.72 9.40
N ARG A 22 -17.46 23.64 10.14
CA ARG A 22 -16.24 23.55 10.97
C ARG A 22 -14.97 23.75 10.13
N ASN A 23 -15.00 23.32 8.87
CA ASN A 23 -13.90 23.49 7.93
C ASN A 23 -13.96 24.80 7.12
N GLY A 24 -14.93 25.69 7.38
CA GLY A 24 -15.12 26.92 6.62
C GLY A 24 -15.54 26.70 5.15
N LEU A 25 -16.10 25.53 4.85
CA LEU A 25 -16.48 25.11 3.50
C LEU A 25 -18.00 25.11 3.32
N SER A 26 -18.45 25.27 2.08
CA SER A 26 -19.83 24.94 1.73
C SER A 26 -20.02 23.42 1.70
N ARG A 27 -21.26 22.96 1.97
CA ARG A 27 -21.64 21.55 1.85
C ARG A 27 -21.19 20.95 0.52
N GLN A 28 -21.38 21.68 -0.58
CA GLN A 28 -21.01 21.22 -1.93
C GLN A 28 -19.50 21.04 -2.08
N LYS A 29 -18.69 22.01 -1.63
CA LYS A 29 -17.22 21.90 -1.69
C LYS A 29 -16.72 20.75 -0.82
N PHE A 30 -17.30 20.60 0.37
CA PHE A 30 -16.98 19.50 1.28
C PHE A 30 -17.29 18.14 0.64
N LEU A 31 -18.52 17.93 0.15
CA LEU A 31 -18.92 16.67 -0.49
C LEU A 31 -18.09 16.37 -1.74
N LYS A 32 -17.77 17.38 -2.55
CA LYS A 32 -16.88 17.22 -3.70
C LYS A 32 -15.52 16.67 -3.28
N ALA A 33 -14.89 17.29 -2.27
CA ALA A 33 -13.58 16.85 -1.78
C ALA A 33 -13.63 15.41 -1.24
N GLN A 34 -14.69 15.04 -0.52
CA GLN A 34 -14.86 13.67 -0.02
C GLN A 34 -14.99 12.65 -1.16
N ILE A 35 -15.74 12.97 -2.22
CA ILE A 35 -15.90 12.08 -3.39
C ILE A 35 -14.57 11.94 -4.15
N GLU A 36 -13.85 13.04 -4.36
CA GLU A 36 -12.54 13.03 -5.01
C GLU A 36 -11.52 12.24 -4.18
N MET A 37 -11.54 12.39 -2.85
CA MET A 37 -10.70 11.63 -1.94
C MET A 37 -11.01 10.13 -1.99
N LEU A 38 -12.29 9.73 -2.02
CA LEU A 38 -12.68 8.33 -2.15
C LEU A 38 -12.17 7.71 -3.46
N ALA A 39 -12.30 8.43 -4.57
CA ALA A 39 -11.80 7.98 -5.87
C ALA A 39 -10.27 7.82 -5.87
N PHE A 40 -9.56 8.76 -5.24
CA PHE A 40 -8.11 8.70 -5.12
C PHE A 40 -7.63 7.60 -4.18
N PHE A 41 -8.30 7.42 -3.04
CA PHE A 41 -7.92 6.46 -2.01
C PHE A 41 -7.99 5.00 -2.51
N GLN A 42 -9.01 4.66 -3.30
CA GLN A 42 -9.08 3.33 -3.93
C GLN A 42 -7.89 3.06 -4.85
N GLN A 43 -7.43 4.08 -5.58
CA GLN A 43 -6.29 3.96 -6.48
C GLN A 43 -4.97 3.86 -5.71
N GLN A 44 -4.81 4.61 -4.61
CA GLN A 44 -3.64 4.56 -3.74
C GLN A 44 -3.52 3.21 -3.04
N ASN A 45 -4.58 2.73 -2.37
CA ASN A 45 -4.53 1.46 -1.64
C ASN A 45 -4.17 0.28 -2.55
N LYS A 46 -4.68 0.26 -3.77
CA LYS A 46 -4.33 -0.80 -4.74
C LYS A 46 -2.85 -0.75 -5.10
N ARG A 47 -2.34 0.46 -5.39
CA ARG A 47 -0.93 0.65 -5.73
C ARG A 47 -0.01 0.32 -4.56
N GLU A 48 -0.38 0.72 -3.35
CA GLU A 48 0.37 0.45 -2.12
C GLU A 48 0.41 -1.06 -1.82
N MET A 49 -0.72 -1.74 -1.91
CA MET A 49 -0.79 -3.21 -1.77
C MET A 49 0.05 -3.94 -2.83
N GLU A 50 0.05 -3.47 -4.08
CA GLU A 50 0.91 -4.04 -5.14
C GLU A 50 2.40 -3.83 -4.84
N LEU A 51 2.78 -2.66 -4.32
CA LEU A 51 4.14 -2.35 -3.92
C LEU A 51 4.60 -3.19 -2.72
N GLU A 52 3.77 -3.31 -1.68
CA GLU A 52 4.07 -4.17 -0.51
C GLU A 52 4.26 -5.63 -0.93
N ASN A 53 3.42 -6.15 -1.83
CA ASN A 53 3.55 -7.50 -2.36
C ASN A 53 4.88 -7.67 -3.13
N LEU A 54 5.28 -6.69 -3.93
CA LEU A 54 6.54 -6.72 -4.67
C LEU A 54 7.75 -6.69 -3.74
N VAL A 55 7.72 -5.87 -2.69
CA VAL A 55 8.76 -5.84 -1.65
C VAL A 55 8.86 -7.19 -0.94
N GLY A 56 7.72 -7.78 -0.54
CA GLY A 56 7.69 -9.09 0.09
C GLY A 56 8.30 -10.20 -0.79
N LYS A 57 7.96 -10.21 -2.08
CA LYS A 57 8.56 -11.16 -3.05
C LYS A 57 10.07 -10.96 -3.21
N ASN A 58 10.54 -9.72 -3.25
CA ASN A 58 11.98 -9.43 -3.34
C ASN A 58 12.73 -9.86 -2.08
N ILE A 59 12.19 -9.62 -0.89
CA ILE A 59 12.80 -10.07 0.37
C ILE A 59 12.91 -11.60 0.38
N HIS A 60 11.85 -12.30 -0.04
CA HIS A 60 11.86 -13.76 -0.13
C HIS A 60 12.95 -14.25 -1.10
N MET A 61 12.99 -13.70 -2.31
CA MET A 61 14.00 -14.06 -3.31
C MET A 61 15.42 -13.75 -2.83
N MET A 62 15.63 -12.64 -2.11
CA MET A 62 16.93 -12.32 -1.50
C MET A 62 17.32 -13.35 -0.44
N GLY A 63 16.38 -13.84 0.35
CA GLY A 63 16.59 -14.95 1.29
C GLY A 63 17.03 -16.23 0.58
N ASP A 64 16.34 -16.61 -0.50
CA ASP A 64 16.69 -17.78 -1.29
C ASP A 64 18.08 -17.65 -1.93
N CYS A 65 18.40 -16.47 -2.49
CA CYS A 65 19.72 -16.16 -3.03
C CYS A 65 20.82 -16.25 -1.95
N TYR A 66 20.55 -15.72 -0.75
CA TYR A 66 21.48 -15.79 0.37
C TYR A 66 21.77 -17.24 0.75
N SER A 67 20.73 -18.07 0.92
CA SER A 67 20.90 -19.49 1.24
C SER A 67 21.62 -20.26 0.13
N ALA A 68 21.41 -19.92 -1.14
CA ALA A 68 22.15 -20.52 -2.25
C ALA A 68 23.64 -20.12 -2.22
N MET A 69 23.93 -18.86 -1.93
CA MET A 69 25.30 -18.36 -1.79
C MET A 69 26.02 -18.98 -0.59
N GLU A 70 25.33 -19.16 0.53
CA GLU A 70 25.88 -19.82 1.72
C GLU A 70 26.31 -21.25 1.39
N LYS A 71 25.43 -22.05 0.75
CA LYS A 71 25.76 -23.41 0.29
C LYS A 71 26.93 -23.44 -0.69
N MET A 72 26.99 -22.46 -1.59
CA MET A 72 28.11 -22.36 -2.53
C MET A 72 29.43 -22.06 -1.79
N ASN A 73 29.38 -21.20 -0.77
CA ASN A 73 30.55 -20.87 0.04
C ASN A 73 31.03 -22.08 0.87
N GLU A 74 30.09 -22.84 1.46
CA GLU A 74 30.40 -24.10 2.15
C GLU A 74 31.09 -25.10 1.21
N PHE A 75 30.56 -25.28 0.00
CA PHE A 75 31.15 -26.16 -1.01
C PHE A 75 32.57 -25.75 -1.40
N ILE A 76 32.81 -24.45 -1.59
CA ILE A 76 34.13 -23.91 -1.89
C ILE A 76 35.11 -24.16 -0.72
N GLN A 77 34.65 -24.02 0.52
CA GLN A 77 35.48 -24.30 1.70
C GLN A 77 35.86 -25.78 1.80
N MET A 78 34.93 -26.69 1.51
CA MET A 78 35.22 -28.13 1.47
C MET A 78 36.31 -28.44 0.43
N MET A 79 36.16 -27.95 -0.80
CA MET A 79 37.17 -28.17 -1.85
C MET A 79 38.54 -27.59 -1.47
N MET A 80 38.60 -26.42 -0.82
CA MET A 80 39.85 -25.82 -0.36
C MET A 80 40.52 -26.59 0.79
N GLN A 81 39.75 -27.30 1.63
CA GLN A 81 40.31 -28.16 2.68
C GLN A 81 40.91 -29.44 2.09
N ASP A 82 40.26 -30.03 1.10
CA ASP A 82 40.75 -31.25 0.44
C ASP A 82 42.10 -31.01 -0.27
N VAL A 83 42.28 -29.87 -0.92
CA VAL A 83 43.55 -29.48 -1.60
C VAL A 83 44.71 -29.24 -0.62
N LYS A 84 44.44 -28.96 0.66
CA LYS A 84 45.49 -28.72 1.68
C LYS A 84 45.93 -29.99 2.42
N ASN A 85 45.18 -31.08 2.28
CA ASN A 85 45.43 -32.34 2.98
C ASN A 85 46.10 -33.41 2.10
N GLU A 86 46.43 -33.07 0.84
CA GLU A 86 47.34 -33.81 -0.06
C GLU A 86 48.75 -33.19 -0.07
#